data_AF-A0A833W255-F1
#
_entry.id   AF-A0A833W255-F1
#
_cell.length_a   1.000
_cell.length_b   1.000
_cell.length_c   1.000
_cell.angle_alpha   90.00
_cell.angle_beta   90.00
_cell.angle_gamma   90.00
#
_symmetry.space_group_name_H-M   'P 1'
#
loop_
_entity.id
_entity.type
_entity.pdbx_description
1 polymer ?
#
loop_
_entity_poly.entity_id
_entity_poly.type
_entity_poly.pdbx_seq_one_letter_code
_entity_poly.pdbx_strand_id
1 'polypeptide(L)'
;MGKLRVLLVMGVICACTCGGRTECGNQAQISLLTSIHDDPSCRKLSARGVLLYEAAKLLAEIHNNKTSGYDIGIIGPDTATNAEAVHKITSVLKVPHIVRRESNSPYLHHLVKESDSYLVQGTLKIVEELKWKSFSLVVNADEDGEDDAQNIAKKLTMAAIQKGLCVLIDDGDQDDLTSHIVHIGAPEDGFFSKPVNATVLVVSEGRLEEHLKHVNSTNTILLLEDSR
;
A
#
# COMPACT_ATOMS: atom_id res chain seq x y z
N MET A 1 4.59 66.10 38.07
CA MET A 1 5.14 64.85 38.63
C MET A 1 3.97 63.92 38.92
N GLY A 2 3.79 62.74 38.36
CA GLY A 2 4.49 61.95 37.36
C GLY A 2 3.62 60.69 37.21
N LYS A 3 2.99 60.52 36.05
CA LYS A 3 2.28 59.29 35.67
C LYS A 3 3.34 58.23 35.36
N LEU A 4 3.20 57.00 35.89
CA LEU A 4 3.41 55.80 35.07
C LEU A 4 2.89 54.53 35.79
N ARG A 5 1.69 54.10 35.42
CA ARG A 5 1.27 52.69 35.51
C ARG A 5 1.88 51.97 34.31
N VAL A 6 3.02 51.31 34.49
CA VAL A 6 3.58 50.37 33.51
C VAL A 6 4.26 49.25 34.29
N LEU A 7 3.63 48.09 34.35
CA LEU A 7 4.30 46.82 34.05
C LEU A 7 3.24 45.76 33.71
N LEU A 8 2.35 46.11 32.79
CA LEU A 8 1.67 45.13 31.96
C LEU A 8 2.68 44.80 30.85
N VAL A 9 3.60 43.87 31.09
CA VAL A 9 4.36 43.22 30.01
C VAL A 9 3.42 42.21 29.34
N MET A 10 2.31 42.73 28.78
CA MET A 10 1.62 42.13 27.65
C MET A 10 2.11 42.85 26.40
N GLY A 11 3.44 42.94 26.29
CA GLY A 11 4.05 42.94 24.98
C GLY A 11 3.89 41.52 24.46
N VAL A 12 2.83 41.29 23.69
CA VAL A 12 2.75 40.19 22.72
C VAL A 12 3.86 40.43 21.69
N ILE A 13 5.10 40.31 22.15
CA ILE A 13 6.31 40.23 21.36
C ILE A 13 6.55 38.72 21.28
N CYS A 14 5.85 38.09 20.34
CA CYS A 14 6.22 36.86 19.65
C CYS A 14 5.09 36.40 18.72
N ALA A 15 4.45 37.33 18.01
CA ALA A 15 3.95 37.04 16.66
C ALA A 15 5.17 37.03 15.72
N CYS A 16 6.05 36.05 15.91
CA CYS A 16 7.20 35.70 15.08
C CYS A 16 7.82 34.43 15.69
N THR A 17 7.20 33.28 15.47
CA THR A 17 7.95 32.01 15.41
C THR A 17 8.11 31.60 13.95
N CYS A 18 8.59 32.54 13.13
CA CYS A 18 9.47 32.20 12.02
C CYS A 18 10.87 32.09 12.65
N GLY A 19 11.42 30.88 12.72
CA GLY A 19 12.81 30.72 13.11
C GLY A 19 13.70 31.45 12.10
N GLY A 20 14.24 32.61 12.48
CA GLY A 20 15.49 33.19 11.96
C GLY A 20 15.61 33.55 10.46
N ARG A 21 14.62 33.30 9.60
CA ARG A 21 14.56 33.80 8.22
C ARG A 21 13.15 34.24 7.88
N THR A 22 12.94 35.55 7.74
CA THR A 22 11.69 36.12 7.23
C THR A 22 11.70 36.10 5.70
N GLU A 23 11.79 34.92 5.12
CA GLU A 23 11.31 34.68 3.76
C GLU A 23 10.07 33.81 3.92
N CYS A 24 8.88 34.41 3.97
CA CYS A 24 7.66 33.69 3.63
C CYS A 24 7.71 33.43 2.13
N GLY A 25 8.57 32.48 1.73
CA GLY A 25 8.66 32.02 0.36
C GLY A 25 7.40 31.26 -0.03
N ASN A 26 7.19 31.12 -1.33
CA ASN A 26 6.17 30.24 -1.90
C ASN A 26 6.56 28.77 -1.70
N GLN A 27 6.92 28.35 -0.49
CA GLN A 27 7.44 27.02 -0.20
C GLN A 27 6.65 26.38 0.93
N ALA A 28 6.02 25.26 0.64
CA ALA A 28 5.40 24.36 1.60
C ALA A 28 6.28 23.11 1.77
N GLN A 29 6.26 22.50 2.94
CA GLN A 29 7.02 21.27 3.19
C GLN A 29 6.06 20.18 3.65
N ILE A 30 6.17 19.02 3.01
CA ILE A 30 5.50 17.79 3.42
C ILE A 30 6.57 16.87 3.97
N SER A 31 6.27 16.23 5.10
CA SER A 31 7.15 15.22 5.64
C SER A 31 6.68 13.82 5.28
N LEU A 32 7.62 12.98 4.82
CA LEU A 32 7.38 11.58 4.48
C LEU A 32 8.11 10.69 5.48
N LEU A 33 7.36 9.87 6.21
CA LEU A 33 7.94 8.82 7.05
C LEU A 33 8.01 7.54 6.21
N THR A 34 9.22 7.14 5.80
CA THR A 34 9.45 5.87 5.09
C THR A 34 10.74 5.22 5.61
N SER A 35 10.80 3.89 5.62
CA SER A 35 12.00 3.16 6.04
C SER A 35 12.95 3.00 4.86
N ILE A 36 13.81 4.00 4.63
CA ILE A 36 14.81 3.96 3.53
C ILE A 36 15.86 2.87 3.77
N HIS A 37 16.02 2.43 5.02
CA HIS A 37 16.91 1.35 5.42
C HIS A 37 16.12 0.20 6.06
N ASP A 38 16.54 -1.03 5.78
CA ASP A 38 15.99 -2.25 6.40
C ASP A 38 16.58 -2.52 7.79
N ASP A 39 17.60 -1.77 8.19
CA ASP A 39 18.31 -1.95 9.45
C ASP A 39 18.39 -0.65 10.27
N PRO A 40 18.42 -0.74 11.61
CA PRO A 40 18.48 0.43 12.48
C PRO A 40 19.84 1.14 12.48
N SER A 41 20.88 0.56 11.86
CA SER A 41 22.19 1.19 11.71
C SER A 41 22.33 2.01 10.42
N CYS A 42 21.25 2.10 9.61
CA CYS A 42 21.18 2.81 8.33
C CYS A 42 22.28 2.39 7.35
N ARG A 43 22.50 1.09 7.17
CA ARG A 43 23.57 0.55 6.28
C ARG A 43 23.05 -0.22 5.08
N LYS A 44 21.91 -0.88 5.24
CA LYS A 44 21.25 -1.72 4.26
C LYS A 44 20.05 -0.95 3.73
N LEU A 45 20.16 -0.49 2.49
CA LEU A 45 19.06 0.20 1.80
C LEU A 45 17.87 -0.75 1.60
N SER A 46 16.69 -0.20 1.83
CA SER A 46 15.41 -0.82 1.52
C SER A 46 14.99 -0.46 0.10
N ALA A 47 14.90 -1.44 -0.79
CA ALA A 47 14.41 -1.19 -2.15
C ALA A 47 13.00 -0.56 -2.15
N ARG A 48 12.13 -1.05 -1.26
CA ARG A 48 10.78 -0.51 -1.06
C ARG A 48 10.81 0.92 -0.49
N GLY A 49 11.64 1.16 0.53
CA GLY A 49 11.76 2.48 1.15
C GLY A 49 12.26 3.56 0.20
N VAL A 50 13.30 3.25 -0.57
CA VAL A 50 13.87 4.12 -1.61
C VAL A 50 12.83 4.39 -2.70
N LEU A 51 12.15 3.35 -3.18
CA LEU A 51 11.10 3.50 -4.20
C LEU A 51 9.99 4.45 -3.74
N LEU A 52 9.53 4.32 -2.50
CA LEU A 52 8.50 5.21 -1.92
C LEU A 52 9.00 6.65 -1.79
N TYR A 53 10.25 6.84 -1.39
CA TYR A 53 10.85 8.18 -1.29
C TYR A 53 10.93 8.86 -2.66
N GLU A 54 11.43 8.17 -3.67
CA GLU A 54 11.52 8.70 -5.04
C GLU A 54 10.15 8.92 -5.67
N ALA A 55 9.18 8.02 -5.43
CA ALA A 55 7.80 8.19 -5.88
C ALA A 55 7.17 9.46 -5.28
N ALA A 56 7.37 9.69 -3.98
CA ALA A 56 6.87 10.89 -3.34
C ALA A 56 7.52 12.15 -3.93
N LYS A 57 8.85 12.14 -4.14
CA LYS A 57 9.59 13.25 -4.74
C LYS A 57 9.07 13.57 -6.14
N LEU A 58 8.87 12.55 -6.97
CA LEU A 58 8.27 12.70 -8.30
C LEU A 58 6.88 13.35 -8.23
N LEU A 59 6.04 12.94 -7.28
CA LEU A 59 4.71 13.54 -7.11
C LEU A 59 4.78 15.02 -6.71
N ALA A 60 5.72 15.38 -5.83
CA ALA A 60 5.96 16.78 -5.47
C ALA A 60 6.44 17.60 -6.68
N GLU A 61 7.38 17.07 -7.48
CA GLU A 61 7.86 17.72 -8.70
C GLU A 61 6.73 17.90 -9.74
N ILE A 62 5.90 16.88 -9.95
CA ILE A 62 4.73 16.97 -10.85
C ILE A 62 3.74 18.03 -10.36
N HIS A 63 3.52 18.13 -9.05
CA HIS A 63 2.66 19.16 -8.47
C HIS A 63 3.23 20.55 -8.74
N ASN A 64 4.50 20.77 -8.36
CA ASN A 64 5.18 22.07 -8.48
C ASN A 64 5.28 22.53 -9.94
N ASN A 65 5.38 21.60 -10.90
CA ASN A 65 5.38 21.95 -12.32
C ASN A 65 3.98 22.38 -12.83
N LYS A 66 2.90 21.94 -12.16
CA LYS A 66 1.51 22.27 -12.52
C LYS A 66 0.97 23.49 -11.79
N THR A 67 1.52 23.83 -10.63
CA THR A 67 1.05 24.92 -9.77
C THR A 67 2.10 26.02 -9.64
N SER A 68 1.72 27.27 -9.86
CA SER A 68 2.65 28.41 -9.81
C SER A 68 2.69 29.12 -8.45
N GLY A 69 2.09 28.52 -7.41
CA GLY A 69 1.78 29.19 -6.15
C GLY A 69 2.63 28.75 -4.96
N TYR A 70 3.00 27.47 -4.89
CA TYR A 70 3.76 26.89 -3.78
C TYR A 70 4.58 25.69 -4.25
N ASP A 71 5.87 25.66 -3.92
CA ASP A 71 6.74 24.50 -4.09
C ASP A 71 6.61 23.59 -2.87
N ILE A 72 6.27 22.33 -3.10
CA ILE A 72 6.27 21.28 -2.09
C ILE A 72 7.67 20.68 -2.02
N GLY A 73 8.32 20.80 -0.86
CA GLY A 73 9.53 20.05 -0.51
C GLY A 73 9.20 18.80 0.32
N ILE A 74 9.97 17.74 0.16
CA ILE A 74 9.83 16.51 0.97
C ILE A 74 10.97 16.41 1.99
N ILE A 75 10.61 16.27 3.26
CA ILE A 75 11.55 16.05 4.37
C ILE A 75 11.17 14.75 5.07
N GLY A 76 11.99 13.71 4.96
CA GLY A 76 11.71 12.44 5.62
C GLY A 76 12.82 12.01 6.57
N PRO A 77 12.53 11.60 7.81
CA PRO A 77 13.45 10.77 8.58
C PRO A 77 13.56 9.38 7.95
N ASP A 78 14.73 8.76 8.09
CA ASP A 78 15.08 7.46 7.47
C ASP A 78 14.27 6.26 7.99
N THR A 79 13.48 6.42 9.06
CA THR A 79 12.87 5.29 9.78
C THR A 79 11.40 5.51 10.15
N ALA A 80 10.55 4.53 9.80
CA ALA A 80 9.14 4.49 10.21
C ALA A 80 8.92 3.84 11.58
N THR A 81 9.97 3.27 12.20
CA THR A 81 9.90 2.50 13.46
C THR A 81 9.37 3.31 14.65
N ASN A 82 9.44 4.64 14.60
CA ASN A 82 8.92 5.52 15.64
C ASN A 82 7.71 6.35 15.20
N ALA A 83 6.97 5.92 14.17
CA ALA A 83 5.82 6.65 13.64
C ALA A 83 4.81 7.05 14.73
N GLU A 84 4.54 6.17 15.71
CA GLU A 84 3.64 6.48 16.82
C GLU A 84 4.18 7.61 17.72
N ALA A 85 5.48 7.61 18.02
CA ALA A 85 6.11 8.66 18.81
C ALA A 85 6.12 10.00 18.05
N VAL A 86 6.41 9.96 16.74
CA VAL A 86 6.32 11.13 15.86
C VAL A 86 4.90 11.67 15.90
N HIS A 87 3.88 10.85 15.65
CA HIS A 87 2.48 11.25 15.67
C HIS A 87 2.07 11.90 17.00
N LYS A 88 2.51 11.37 18.15
CA LYS A 88 2.21 11.95 19.46
C LYS A 88 2.77 13.36 19.60
N ILE A 89 4.02 13.58 19.18
CA ILE A 89 4.69 14.88 19.27
C ILE A 89 4.06 15.88 18.30
N THR A 90 3.88 15.49 17.04
CA THR A 90 3.39 16.36 15.97
C THR A 90 1.90 16.68 16.10
N SER A 91 1.12 15.80 16.74
CA SER A 91 -0.29 16.09 17.08
C SER A 91 -0.42 17.23 18.08
N VAL A 92 0.52 17.38 19.03
CA VAL A 92 0.55 18.56 19.93
C VAL A 92 0.76 19.85 19.14
N LEU A 93 1.53 19.77 18.05
CA LEU A 93 1.78 20.86 17.13
C LEU A 93 0.69 21.02 16.06
N LYS A 94 -0.39 20.23 16.12
CA LYS A 94 -1.51 20.24 15.17
C LYS A 94 -1.12 19.99 13.71
N VAL A 95 -0.04 19.23 13.48
CA VAL A 95 0.38 18.85 12.14
C VAL A 95 -0.56 17.73 11.63
N PRO A 96 -1.22 17.88 10.47
CA PRO A 96 -2.04 16.83 9.89
C PRO A 96 -1.16 15.73 9.29
N HIS A 97 -1.56 14.47 9.45
CA HIS A 97 -0.89 13.32 8.85
C HIS A 97 -1.88 12.54 8.00
N ILE A 98 -1.38 11.97 6.90
CA ILE A 98 -2.12 11.00 6.09
C ILE A 98 -1.54 9.63 6.42
N VAL A 99 -2.34 8.73 6.98
CA VAL A 99 -1.90 7.43 7.51
C VAL A 99 -2.77 6.30 6.98
N ARG A 100 -2.22 5.09 6.85
CA ARG A 100 -2.99 3.90 6.41
C ARG A 100 -3.90 3.33 7.49
N ARG A 101 -3.68 3.67 8.76
CA ARG A 101 -4.47 3.15 9.89
C ARG A 101 -5.63 4.08 10.21
N GLU A 102 -6.81 3.50 10.43
CA GLU A 102 -7.97 4.25 10.92
C GLU A 102 -7.68 4.91 12.27
N SER A 103 -8.14 6.16 12.44
CA SER A 103 -7.98 6.91 13.66
C SER A 103 -9.13 7.87 13.88
N ASN A 104 -9.50 8.07 15.15
CA ASN A 104 -10.46 9.09 15.58
C ASN A 104 -9.79 10.44 15.89
N SER A 105 -8.47 10.57 15.69
CA SER A 105 -7.75 11.82 15.91
C SER A 105 -8.07 12.84 14.80
N PRO A 106 -8.34 14.11 15.14
CA PRO A 106 -8.62 15.15 14.15
C PRO A 106 -7.40 15.52 13.28
N TYR A 107 -6.20 15.05 13.65
CA TYR A 107 -4.94 15.30 12.93
C TYR A 107 -4.40 14.08 12.19
N LEU A 108 -5.13 12.96 12.19
CA LEU A 108 -4.79 11.76 11.45
C LEU A 108 -5.89 11.48 10.42
N HIS A 109 -5.57 11.69 9.16
CA HIS A 109 -6.45 11.42 8.03
C HIS A 109 -6.17 10.02 7.49
N HIS A 110 -7.18 9.17 7.49
CA HIS A 110 -7.06 7.82 6.96
C HIS A 110 -7.00 7.87 5.43
N LEU A 111 -5.88 7.42 4.86
CA LEU A 111 -5.80 7.08 3.45
C LEU A 111 -6.37 5.69 3.27
N VAL A 112 -7.63 5.64 2.85
CA VAL A 112 -8.32 4.39 2.55
C VAL A 112 -7.48 3.61 1.54
N LYS A 113 -7.11 2.37 1.88
CA LYS A 113 -6.48 1.47 0.91
C LYS A 113 -7.41 1.33 -0.29
N GLU A 114 -6.90 1.57 -1.51
CA GLU A 114 -7.65 1.27 -2.72
C GLU A 114 -8.14 -0.16 -2.63
N SER A 115 -9.46 -0.35 -2.71
CA SER A 115 -10.05 -1.66 -2.48
C SER A 115 -9.53 -2.65 -3.52
N ASP A 116 -9.14 -3.84 -3.09
CA ASP A 116 -8.87 -5.00 -3.96
C ASP A 116 -10.12 -5.47 -4.75
N SER A 117 -11.18 -4.67 -4.75
CA SER A 117 -12.42 -4.88 -5.48
C SER A 117 -12.16 -5.07 -6.98
N TYR A 118 -11.16 -4.40 -7.55
CA TYR A 118 -10.84 -4.57 -8.97
C TYR A 118 -10.28 -5.94 -9.29
N LEU A 119 -9.41 -6.50 -8.43
CA LEU A 119 -8.92 -7.87 -8.58
C LEU A 119 -10.06 -8.88 -8.47
N VAL A 120 -10.95 -8.70 -7.49
CA VAL A 120 -12.13 -9.55 -7.34
C VAL A 120 -13.06 -9.45 -8.54
N GLN A 121 -13.38 -8.24 -9.01
CA GLN A 121 -14.24 -8.01 -10.18
C GLN A 121 -13.61 -8.55 -11.46
N GLY A 122 -12.32 -8.30 -11.67
CA GLY A 122 -11.56 -8.79 -12.82
C GLY A 122 -11.51 -10.32 -12.85
N THR A 123 -11.23 -10.94 -11.71
CA THR A 123 -11.25 -12.40 -11.55
C THR A 123 -12.62 -12.96 -11.92
N LEU A 124 -13.70 -12.43 -11.32
CA LEU A 124 -15.06 -12.89 -11.61
C LEU A 124 -15.45 -12.66 -13.07
N LYS A 125 -14.98 -11.58 -13.69
CA LYS A 125 -15.24 -11.30 -15.09
C LYS A 125 -14.54 -12.32 -15.99
N ILE A 126 -13.29 -12.68 -15.72
CA ILE A 126 -12.58 -13.75 -16.45
C ILE A 126 -13.31 -15.08 -16.29
N VAL A 127 -13.66 -15.46 -15.06
CA VAL A 127 -14.42 -16.68 -14.75
C VAL A 127 -15.75 -16.72 -15.50
N GLU A 128 -16.44 -15.58 -15.61
CA GLU A 128 -17.70 -15.43 -16.34
C GLU A 128 -17.53 -15.57 -17.85
N GLU A 129 -16.53 -14.90 -18.45
CA GLU A 129 -16.23 -14.98 -19.89
C GLU A 129 -15.78 -16.39 -20.30
N LEU A 130 -15.02 -17.06 -19.44
CA LEU A 130 -14.60 -18.46 -19.63
C LEU A 130 -15.70 -19.47 -19.27
N LYS A 131 -16.86 -18.99 -18.80
CA LYS A 131 -18.05 -19.80 -18.48
C LYS A 131 -17.81 -20.88 -17.43
N TRP A 132 -16.89 -20.65 -16.50
CA TRP A 132 -16.64 -21.59 -15.41
C TRP A 132 -17.85 -21.66 -14.47
N LYS A 133 -18.17 -22.86 -14.00
CA LYS A 133 -19.22 -23.12 -12.99
C LYS A 133 -18.64 -23.40 -11.60
N SER A 134 -17.41 -23.88 -11.58
CA SER A 134 -16.65 -24.16 -10.37
C SER A 134 -15.17 -23.92 -10.61
N PHE A 135 -14.45 -23.58 -9.55
CA PHE A 135 -13.00 -23.51 -9.54
C PHE A 135 -12.44 -23.84 -8.16
N SER A 136 -11.21 -24.35 -8.12
CA SER A 136 -10.43 -24.50 -6.91
C SER A 136 -9.72 -23.17 -6.60
N LEU A 137 -9.77 -22.73 -5.35
CA LEU A 137 -9.16 -21.50 -4.87
C LEU A 137 -7.95 -21.86 -4.01
N VAL A 138 -6.76 -21.49 -4.49
CA VAL A 138 -5.49 -21.66 -3.80
C VAL A 138 -5.02 -20.28 -3.35
N VAL A 139 -4.59 -20.15 -2.10
CA VAL A 139 -4.13 -18.88 -1.53
C VAL A 139 -2.76 -19.09 -0.94
N ASN A 140 -1.78 -18.36 -1.45
CA ASN A 140 -0.48 -18.26 -0.81
C ASN A 140 -0.40 -16.90 -0.10
N ALA A 141 -0.37 -16.92 1.23
CA ALA A 141 -0.30 -15.73 2.06
C ALA A 141 1.10 -15.63 2.68
N ASP A 142 1.78 -14.50 2.48
CA ASP A 142 3.07 -14.25 3.11
C ASP A 142 2.93 -14.19 4.64
N GLU A 143 3.90 -14.75 5.37
CA GLU A 143 3.86 -14.88 6.85
C GLU A 143 3.85 -13.53 7.60
N ASP A 144 4.17 -12.42 6.92
CA ASP A 144 4.36 -11.09 7.50
C ASP A 144 3.07 -10.22 7.49
N GLY A 145 1.99 -10.74 8.08
CA GLY A 145 1.13 -9.96 9.00
C GLY A 145 0.11 -8.94 8.48
N GLU A 146 -0.06 -8.71 7.17
CA GLU A 146 -1.20 -7.93 6.63
C GLU A 146 -1.81 -8.66 5.44
N ASP A 147 -2.73 -9.59 5.73
CA ASP A 147 -3.15 -10.67 4.84
C ASP A 147 -4.07 -10.24 3.68
N ASP A 148 -3.49 -9.49 2.75
CA ASP A 148 -4.15 -8.97 1.55
C ASP A 148 -4.63 -10.13 0.65
N ALA A 149 -3.83 -11.20 0.54
CA ALA A 149 -4.19 -12.41 -0.18
C ALA A 149 -5.42 -13.10 0.42
N GLN A 150 -5.47 -13.32 1.75
CA GLN A 150 -6.66 -13.87 2.39
C GLN A 150 -7.88 -12.94 2.29
N ASN A 151 -7.68 -11.62 2.35
CA ASN A 151 -8.79 -10.68 2.21
C ASN A 151 -9.38 -10.72 0.79
N ILE A 152 -8.53 -10.78 -0.23
CA ILE A 152 -8.94 -10.98 -1.63
C ILE A 152 -9.68 -12.31 -1.76
N ALA A 153 -9.11 -13.41 -1.23
CA ALA A 153 -9.70 -14.74 -1.26
C ALA A 153 -11.09 -14.77 -0.63
N LYS A 154 -11.25 -14.15 0.53
CA LYS A 154 -12.53 -14.04 1.24
C LYS A 154 -13.56 -13.25 0.44
N LYS A 155 -13.20 -12.07 -0.05
CA LYS A 155 -14.09 -11.22 -0.87
C LYS A 155 -14.48 -11.93 -2.16
N LEU A 156 -13.53 -12.59 -2.83
CA LEU A 156 -13.75 -13.36 -4.05
C LEU A 156 -14.71 -14.52 -3.79
N THR A 157 -14.48 -15.29 -2.73
CA THR A 157 -15.35 -16.43 -2.37
C THR A 157 -16.78 -15.97 -2.14
N MET A 158 -16.98 -14.91 -1.34
CA MET A 158 -18.31 -14.36 -1.08
C MET A 158 -19.00 -13.89 -2.36
N ALA A 159 -18.28 -13.18 -3.23
CA ALA A 159 -18.83 -12.66 -4.48
C ALA A 159 -19.08 -13.77 -5.53
N ALA A 160 -18.26 -14.82 -5.56
CA ALA A 160 -18.45 -15.99 -6.41
C ALA A 160 -19.71 -16.77 -6.01
N ILE A 161 -19.90 -17.01 -4.71
CA ILE A 161 -21.10 -17.67 -4.18
C ILE A 161 -22.36 -16.86 -4.52
N GLN A 162 -22.32 -15.53 -4.40
CA GLN A 162 -23.43 -14.66 -4.79
C GLN A 162 -23.77 -14.76 -6.29
N LYS A 163 -22.80 -15.09 -7.15
CA LYS A 163 -23.00 -15.36 -8.58
C LYS A 163 -23.38 -16.82 -8.89
N GLY A 164 -23.55 -17.66 -7.87
CA GLY A 164 -23.91 -19.08 -8.03
C GLY A 164 -22.76 -19.96 -8.53
N LEU A 165 -21.52 -19.56 -8.29
CA LEU A 165 -20.33 -20.34 -8.59
C LEU A 165 -19.97 -21.26 -7.40
N CYS A 166 -19.47 -22.45 -7.70
CA CYS A 166 -18.94 -23.35 -6.68
C CYS A 166 -17.44 -23.10 -6.48
N VAL A 167 -17.05 -22.72 -5.26
CA VAL A 167 -15.64 -22.47 -4.90
C VAL A 167 -15.17 -23.59 -4.00
N LEU A 168 -14.14 -24.32 -4.43
CA LEU A 168 -13.48 -25.36 -3.64
C LEU A 168 -12.22 -24.75 -3.05
N ILE A 169 -12.17 -24.59 -1.73
CA ILE A 169 -10.99 -24.03 -1.06
C ILE A 169 -9.98 -25.15 -0.89
N ASP A 170 -8.76 -24.95 -1.39
CA ASP A 170 -7.65 -25.88 -1.20
C ASP A 170 -7.26 -25.91 0.29
N ASP A 171 -7.27 -27.11 0.89
CA ASP A 171 -6.89 -27.36 2.28
C ASP A 171 -5.46 -27.93 2.40
N GLY A 172 -4.72 -27.98 1.28
CA GLY A 172 -3.36 -28.49 1.21
C GLY A 172 -3.27 -29.89 0.61
N ASP A 173 -4.39 -30.56 0.36
CA ASP A 173 -4.43 -31.82 -0.40
C ASP A 173 -4.53 -31.53 -1.91
N GLN A 174 -3.36 -31.48 -2.55
CA GLN A 174 -3.18 -31.00 -3.92
C GLN A 174 -3.75 -31.94 -5.00
N ASP A 175 -4.22 -33.13 -4.60
CA ASP A 175 -4.92 -34.09 -5.47
C ASP A 175 -6.41 -33.73 -5.69
N ASP A 176 -6.96 -32.79 -4.90
CA ASP A 176 -8.36 -32.35 -4.99
C ASP A 176 -8.57 -31.11 -5.88
N LEU A 177 -7.52 -30.66 -6.58
CA LEU A 177 -7.61 -29.53 -7.49
C LEU A 177 -8.43 -29.88 -8.74
N THR A 178 -9.37 -28.99 -9.07
CA THR A 178 -10.18 -29.12 -10.30
C THR A 178 -9.42 -28.65 -11.53
N SER A 179 -10.01 -28.85 -12.71
CA SER A 179 -9.44 -28.36 -13.98
C SER A 179 -9.42 -26.83 -14.11
N HIS A 180 -10.08 -26.09 -13.21
CA HIS A 180 -10.08 -24.64 -13.17
C HIS A 180 -9.56 -24.18 -11.82
N ILE A 181 -8.44 -23.46 -11.81
CA ILE A 181 -7.77 -23.06 -10.58
C ILE A 181 -7.63 -21.55 -10.57
N VAL A 182 -8.01 -20.92 -9.47
CA VAL A 182 -7.69 -19.52 -9.16
C VAL A 182 -6.65 -19.53 -8.06
N HIS A 183 -5.46 -19.03 -8.37
CA HIS A 183 -4.35 -18.91 -7.43
C HIS A 183 -4.19 -17.45 -7.02
N ILE A 184 -4.24 -17.15 -5.72
CA ILE A 184 -4.02 -15.79 -5.18
C ILE A 184 -2.64 -15.72 -4.55
N GLY A 185 -1.87 -14.70 -4.92
CA GLY A 185 -0.49 -14.49 -4.50
C GLY A 185 0.52 -15.18 -5.41
N ALA A 186 1.80 -15.09 -5.03
CA ALA A 186 2.90 -15.71 -5.75
C ALA A 186 2.86 -17.24 -5.61
N PRO A 187 2.78 -18.02 -6.71
CA PRO A 187 2.82 -19.48 -6.63
C PRO A 187 4.17 -19.99 -6.15
N GLU A 188 4.16 -21.06 -5.34
CA GLU A 188 5.38 -21.76 -4.93
C GLU A 188 6.10 -22.42 -6.11
N ASP A 189 7.41 -22.63 -5.94
CA ASP A 189 8.22 -23.35 -6.90
C ASP A 189 7.66 -24.75 -7.17
N GLY A 190 7.44 -25.04 -8.45
CA GLY A 190 6.88 -26.32 -8.89
C GLY A 190 5.36 -26.43 -8.76
N PHE A 191 4.62 -25.43 -8.29
CA PHE A 191 3.16 -25.44 -8.27
C PHE A 191 2.57 -25.87 -9.63
N PHE A 192 3.01 -25.22 -10.72
CA PHE A 192 2.52 -25.47 -12.08
C PHE A 192 2.89 -26.83 -12.67
N SER A 193 3.83 -27.55 -12.05
CA SER A 193 4.20 -28.91 -12.49
C SER A 193 3.23 -29.98 -11.97
N LYS A 194 2.40 -29.65 -10.98
CA LYS A 194 1.51 -30.57 -10.29
C LYS A 194 0.16 -30.75 -11.01
N PRO A 195 -0.62 -29.70 -11.31
CA PRO A 195 -1.84 -29.87 -12.07
C PRO A 195 -1.52 -30.26 -13.52
N VAL A 196 -2.36 -31.10 -14.12
CA VAL A 196 -2.21 -31.57 -15.51
C VAL A 196 -3.44 -31.18 -16.31
N ASN A 197 -3.24 -30.46 -17.41
CA ASN A 197 -4.30 -29.95 -18.29
C ASN A 197 -5.34 -29.06 -17.56
N ALA A 198 -4.90 -28.29 -16.56
CA ALA A 198 -5.72 -27.30 -15.89
C ALA A 198 -5.62 -25.93 -16.56
N THR A 199 -6.65 -25.11 -16.38
CA THR A 199 -6.57 -23.66 -16.61
C THR A 199 -6.37 -22.96 -15.28
N VAL A 200 -5.21 -22.31 -15.12
CA VAL A 200 -4.80 -21.64 -13.89
C VAL A 200 -4.86 -20.14 -14.11
N LEU A 201 -5.70 -19.44 -13.36
CA LEU A 201 -5.74 -17.99 -13.27
C LEU A 201 -4.94 -17.55 -12.04
N VAL A 202 -3.81 -16.91 -12.25
CA VAL A 202 -2.96 -16.37 -11.19
C VAL A 202 -3.29 -14.91 -10.97
N VAL A 203 -3.68 -14.57 -9.75
CA VAL A 203 -4.05 -13.23 -9.29
C VAL A 203 -2.99 -12.80 -8.29
N SER A 204 -2.10 -11.90 -8.69
CA SER A 204 -1.00 -11.45 -7.82
C SER A 204 -0.72 -9.97 -7.99
N GLU A 205 -0.20 -9.38 -6.92
CA GLU A 205 0.53 -8.13 -6.98
C GLU A 205 1.97 -8.44 -7.43
N GLY A 206 2.54 -7.64 -8.35
CA GLY A 206 3.93 -7.79 -8.81
C GLY A 206 4.14 -8.52 -10.14
N ARG A 207 5.42 -8.72 -10.51
CA ARG A 207 5.87 -9.27 -11.81
C ARG A 207 6.10 -10.79 -11.72
N LEU A 208 5.09 -11.58 -12.08
CA LEU A 208 5.18 -13.05 -12.11
C LEU A 208 5.83 -13.60 -13.38
N GLU A 209 6.05 -12.75 -14.40
CA GLU A 209 6.69 -13.15 -15.65
C GLU A 209 8.03 -13.89 -15.43
N GLU A 210 8.83 -13.51 -14.43
CA GLU A 210 10.11 -14.17 -14.14
C GLU A 210 9.94 -15.59 -13.58
N HIS A 211 8.93 -15.81 -12.74
CA HIS A 211 8.58 -17.13 -12.20
C HIS A 211 8.05 -18.05 -13.31
N LEU A 212 7.30 -17.49 -14.27
CA LEU A 212 6.69 -18.26 -15.35
C LEU A 212 7.63 -18.63 -16.48
N LYS A 213 8.75 -17.92 -16.67
CA LYS A 213 9.74 -18.22 -17.73
C LYS A 213 10.31 -19.64 -17.67
N HIS A 214 10.30 -20.26 -16.48
CA HIS A 214 10.87 -21.58 -16.24
C HIS A 214 9.80 -22.67 -16.06
N VAL A 215 8.53 -22.34 -16.23
CA VAL A 215 7.43 -23.30 -16.07
C VAL A 215 7.30 -24.15 -17.34
N ASN A 216 7.57 -25.44 -17.19
CA ASN A 216 7.30 -26.45 -18.21
C ASN A 216 6.02 -27.21 -17.82
N SER A 217 4.89 -26.81 -18.39
CA SER A 217 3.57 -27.35 -18.04
C SER A 217 2.65 -27.42 -19.26
N THR A 218 1.71 -28.37 -19.26
CA THR A 218 0.62 -28.45 -20.27
C THR A 218 -0.58 -27.58 -19.90
N ASN A 219 -0.51 -26.89 -18.77
CA ASN A 219 -1.58 -26.04 -18.27
C ASN A 219 -1.71 -24.75 -19.07
N THR A 220 -2.94 -24.24 -19.15
CA THR A 220 -3.19 -22.88 -19.65
C THR A 220 -3.06 -21.92 -18.48
N ILE A 221 -2.10 -20.99 -18.54
CA ILE A 221 -1.85 -20.03 -17.46
C ILE A 221 -2.36 -18.66 -17.90
N LEU A 222 -3.24 -18.07 -17.10
CA LEU A 222 -3.76 -16.72 -17.25
C LEU A 222 -3.23 -15.87 -16.11
N LEU A 223 -2.78 -14.67 -16.42
CA LEU A 223 -2.26 -13.72 -15.45
C LEU A 223 -3.24 -12.56 -15.29
N LEU A 224 -3.64 -12.30 -14.05
CA LEU A 224 -4.28 -11.07 -13.64
C LEU A 224 -3.35 -10.37 -12.65
N GLU A 225 -2.41 -9.59 -13.20
CA GLU A 225 -1.43 -8.85 -12.42
C GLU A 225 -1.96 -7.46 -12.07
N ASP A 226 -1.77 -7.10 -10.81
CA ASP A 226 -1.81 -5.71 -10.40
C ASP A 226 -0.43 -5.07 -10.66
N SER A 227 -0.38 -4.06 -11.52
CA SER A 227 0.87 -3.38 -11.89
C SER A 227 1.40 -2.42 -10.81
N ARG A 228 0.71 -2.30 -9.68
CA ARG A 228 1.07 -1.43 -8.55
C ARG A 228 2.31 -1.91 -7.79
#